data_AF-A0A6V7KVY9-F1
#
_entry.id   AF-A0A6V7KVY9-F1
#
_cell.length_a   1.000
_cell.length_b   1.000
_cell.length_c   1.000
_cell.angle_alpha   90.00
_cell.angle_beta   90.00
_cell.angle_gamma   90.00
#
_symmetry.space_group_name_H-M   'P 1'
#
loop_
_entity.id
_entity.type
_entity.pdbx_description
1 polymer ?
#
loop_
_entity_poly.entity_id
_entity_poly.type
_entity_poly.pdbx_seq_one_letter_code
_entity_poly.pdbx_strand_id
1 'polypeptide(L)'
;KLTHNERQCIFEKLAEFMVARSKGEAVGEHFSQYFPIILSLAVPTEPPTSTKCTVSSQTHTARCVLLSEVLKYHPDALNHALQYFEHYPAPFETISDDQIPPEKRQKLTIDEKYRTYQDSKIIDATLVILKAAPNHFKHKWNWSKFFVYLRKKRTIRHKALKCLSIVLDMSEATTRACLKALIPDMSKFIINLYSPETSIDVPFVTFDQSDIAESAKTSDSLVYVAGVLLPILKRNLKSQSQKLIPVLSMEQNLRSLALAVAA
;
A
#
# COMPACT_ATOMS: atom_id res chain seq x y z
N LYS A 1 -25.30 18.84 -9.61
CA LYS A 1 -24.05 19.08 -8.85
C LYS A 1 -24.22 18.51 -7.47
N LEU A 2 -23.32 17.61 -7.04
CA LEU A 2 -23.29 17.11 -5.67
C LEU A 2 -22.78 18.22 -4.74
N THR A 3 -23.32 18.30 -3.53
CA THR A 3 -22.75 19.14 -2.48
C THR A 3 -21.39 18.58 -2.04
N HIS A 4 -20.55 19.44 -1.45
CA HIS A 4 -19.25 19.02 -0.89
C HIS A 4 -19.39 17.85 0.09
N ASN A 5 -20.40 17.89 0.96
CA ASN A 5 -20.64 16.86 1.97
C ASN A 5 -21.09 15.52 1.34
N GLU A 6 -21.91 15.56 0.29
CA GLU A 6 -22.30 14.34 -0.44
C GLU A 6 -21.10 13.71 -1.14
N ARG A 7 -20.20 14.50 -1.74
CA ARG A 7 -18.95 13.99 -2.35
C ARG A 7 -18.06 13.32 -1.32
N GLN A 8 -17.86 13.95 -0.16
CA GLN A 8 -17.06 13.40 0.92
C GLN A 8 -17.62 12.06 1.43
N CYS A 9 -18.94 11.99 1.64
CA CYS A 9 -19.62 10.76 2.03
C CYS A 9 -19.46 9.63 0.99
N ILE A 10 -19.46 9.97 -0.30
CA ILE A 10 -19.18 8.99 -1.38
C ILE A 10 -17.74 8.50 -1.29
N PHE A 11 -16.76 9.39 -1.10
CA PHE A 11 -15.35 8.99 -0.98
C PHE A 11 -15.08 8.10 0.22
N GLU A 12 -15.71 8.39 1.37
CA GLU A 12 -15.62 7.54 2.57
C GLU A 12 -16.19 6.14 2.31
N LYS A 13 -17.37 6.04 1.69
CA LYS A 13 -17.96 4.74 1.33
C LYS A 13 -17.11 3.96 0.32
N LEU A 14 -16.51 4.64 -0.66
CA LEU A 14 -15.60 4.02 -1.62
C LEU A 14 -14.33 3.53 -0.93
N ALA A 15 -13.77 4.31 0.00
CA ALA A 15 -12.61 3.94 0.79
C ALA A 15 -12.88 2.70 1.66
N GLU A 16 -14.01 2.65 2.36
CA GLU A 16 -14.45 1.47 3.12
C GLU A 16 -14.61 0.24 2.22
N PHE A 17 -15.23 0.42 1.06
CA PHE A 17 -15.41 -0.64 0.07
C PHE A 17 -14.08 -1.19 -0.44
N MET A 18 -13.11 -0.32 -0.75
CA MET A 18 -11.76 -0.71 -1.17
C MET A 18 -11.07 -1.58 -0.12
N VAL A 19 -11.08 -1.15 1.15
CA VAL A 19 -10.45 -1.89 2.25
C VAL A 19 -11.15 -3.24 2.48
N ALA A 20 -12.48 -3.26 2.48
CA ALA A 20 -13.26 -4.46 2.76
C ALA A 20 -13.15 -5.52 1.65
N ARG A 21 -13.02 -5.11 0.39
CA ARG A 21 -13.06 -6.02 -0.76
C ARG A 21 -11.71 -6.26 -1.42
N SER A 22 -10.69 -5.45 -1.12
CA SER A 22 -9.45 -5.42 -1.91
C SER A 22 -9.80 -5.26 -3.39
N LYS A 23 -10.38 -4.10 -3.71
CA LYS A 23 -10.75 -3.69 -5.08
C LYS A 23 -10.15 -2.32 -5.41
N GLY A 24 -8.84 -2.19 -5.16
CA GLY A 24 -8.10 -0.97 -5.46
C GLY A 24 -8.05 -0.68 -6.97
N GLU A 25 -7.88 -1.71 -7.79
CA GLU A 25 -7.84 -1.62 -9.25
C GLU A 25 -9.11 -0.98 -9.82
N ALA A 26 -10.28 -1.57 -9.52
CA ALA A 26 -11.55 -1.09 -10.06
C ALA A 26 -11.85 0.38 -9.67
N VAL A 27 -11.51 0.79 -8.45
CA VAL A 27 -11.71 2.19 -8.04
C VAL A 27 -10.69 3.11 -8.69
N GLY A 28 -9.44 2.67 -8.85
CA GLY A 28 -8.42 3.42 -9.57
C GLY A 28 -8.75 3.63 -11.05
N GLU A 29 -9.34 2.64 -11.70
CA GLU A 29 -9.79 2.74 -13.09
C GLU A 29 -10.96 3.71 -13.26
N HIS A 30 -11.99 3.61 -12.41
CA HIS A 30 -13.24 4.37 -12.58
C HIS A 30 -13.19 5.75 -11.92
N PHE A 31 -12.29 5.96 -10.96
CA PHE A 31 -12.15 7.20 -10.19
C PHE A 31 -10.70 7.70 -10.16
N SER A 32 -9.92 7.49 -11.22
CA SER A 32 -8.47 7.79 -11.31
C SER A 32 -8.05 9.14 -10.74
N GLN A 33 -8.81 10.21 -11.03
CA GLN A 33 -8.51 11.57 -10.56
C GLN A 33 -8.76 11.81 -9.07
N TYR A 34 -9.72 11.09 -8.48
CA TYR A 34 -10.02 11.15 -7.04
C TYR A 34 -9.31 10.03 -6.28
N PHE A 35 -8.67 9.10 -7.00
CA PHE A 35 -8.05 7.92 -6.44
C PHE A 35 -7.03 8.25 -5.34
N PRO A 36 -6.13 9.25 -5.48
CA PRO A 36 -5.23 9.61 -4.38
C PRO A 36 -6.00 10.02 -3.11
N ILE A 37 -7.10 10.77 -3.26
CA ILE A 37 -7.95 11.21 -2.15
C ILE A 37 -8.61 10.00 -1.49
N ILE A 38 -9.25 9.14 -2.28
CA ILE A 38 -9.92 7.94 -1.78
C ILE A 38 -8.92 6.98 -1.12
N LEU A 39 -7.72 6.82 -1.71
CA LEU A 39 -6.64 6.02 -1.15
C LEU A 39 -6.16 6.58 0.20
N SER A 40 -6.06 7.91 0.33
CA SER A 40 -5.68 8.55 1.59
C SER A 40 -6.71 8.33 2.70
N LEU A 41 -7.99 8.24 2.36
CA LEU A 41 -9.06 7.88 3.30
C LEU A 41 -9.03 6.39 3.66
N ALA A 42 -8.79 5.51 2.67
CA ALA A 42 -8.76 4.07 2.85
C ALA A 42 -7.55 3.61 3.68
N VAL A 43 -6.40 4.24 3.43
CA VAL A 43 -5.10 3.93 4.04
C VAL A 43 -4.49 5.22 4.60
N PRO A 44 -4.97 5.71 5.76
CA PRO A 44 -4.41 6.90 6.39
C PRO A 44 -2.95 6.68 6.74
N THR A 45 -2.07 7.60 6.32
CA THR A 45 -0.63 7.53 6.55
C THR A 45 -0.26 7.96 7.96
N GLU A 46 -0.97 8.93 8.53
CA GLU A 46 -0.79 9.35 9.91
C GLU A 46 -1.58 8.45 10.88
N PRO A 47 -1.06 8.20 12.09
CA PRO A 47 -1.83 7.54 13.14
C PRO A 47 -2.96 8.47 13.60
N PRO A 48 -4.09 7.90 14.07
CA PRO A 48 -5.18 8.71 14.61
C PRO A 48 -4.67 9.55 15.79
N THR A 49 -4.95 10.86 15.74
CA THR A 49 -4.56 11.85 16.77
C THR A 49 -5.20 11.60 18.14
N SER A 50 -6.26 10.76 18.17
CA SER A 50 -6.96 10.33 19.38
C SER A 50 -6.35 9.03 19.93
N THR A 51 -5.84 9.10 21.16
CA THR A 51 -5.33 7.95 21.95
C THR A 51 -6.36 6.83 22.19
N LYS A 52 -7.61 7.01 21.78
CA LYS A 52 -8.70 6.02 21.94
C LYS A 52 -8.95 5.14 20.70
N CYS A 53 -8.34 5.43 19.56
CA CYS A 53 -8.63 4.71 18.31
C CYS A 53 -7.41 3.89 17.86
N THR A 54 -7.17 2.74 18.48
CA THR A 54 -6.12 1.82 18.01
C THR A 54 -6.58 1.10 16.74
N VAL A 55 -5.79 1.17 15.68
CA VAL A 55 -6.07 0.42 14.44
C VAL A 55 -5.99 -1.07 14.72
N SER A 56 -7.08 -1.80 14.44
CA SER A 56 -7.09 -3.25 14.65
C SER A 56 -6.09 -3.96 13.71
N SER A 57 -5.52 -5.07 14.16
CA SER A 57 -4.64 -5.90 13.31
C SER A 57 -5.34 -6.40 12.03
N GLN A 58 -6.66 -6.61 12.07
CA GLN A 58 -7.45 -6.99 10.89
C GLN A 58 -7.54 -5.83 9.89
N THR A 59 -7.81 -4.61 10.37
CA THR A 59 -7.87 -3.40 9.54
C THR A 59 -6.51 -3.12 8.90
N HIS A 60 -5.43 -3.22 9.66
CA HIS A 60 -4.07 -3.07 9.11
C HIS A 60 -3.77 -4.12 8.05
N THR A 61 -4.10 -5.39 8.30
CA THR A 61 -3.92 -6.47 7.31
C THR A 61 -4.69 -6.15 6.02
N ALA A 62 -5.94 -5.72 6.13
CA ALA A 62 -6.76 -5.36 4.98
C ALA A 62 -6.17 -4.17 4.18
N ARG A 63 -5.67 -3.15 4.87
CA ARG A 63 -4.95 -2.02 4.27
C ARG A 63 -3.67 -2.45 3.56
N CYS A 64 -2.88 -3.34 4.15
CA CYS A 64 -1.67 -3.88 3.52
C CYS A 64 -2.00 -4.68 2.25
N VAL A 65 -3.07 -5.49 2.28
CA VAL A 65 -3.54 -6.21 1.08
C VAL A 65 -4.01 -5.23 0.01
N LEU A 66 -4.79 -4.21 0.37
CA LEU A 66 -5.21 -3.16 -0.55
C LEU A 66 -4.00 -2.41 -1.16
N LEU A 67 -3.03 -1.99 -0.34
CA LEU A 67 -1.80 -1.35 -0.83
C LEU A 67 -1.05 -2.23 -1.83
N SER A 68 -0.93 -3.52 -1.52
CA SER A 68 -0.26 -4.46 -2.43
C SER A 68 -1.00 -4.70 -3.74
N GLU A 69 -2.31 -4.52 -3.75
CA GLU A 69 -3.09 -4.57 -4.97
C GLU A 69 -2.86 -3.28 -5.76
N VAL A 70 -3.06 -2.13 -5.13
CA VAL A 70 -2.88 -0.80 -5.75
C VAL A 70 -1.50 -0.65 -6.38
N LEU A 71 -0.42 -1.08 -5.70
CA LEU A 71 0.95 -0.97 -6.21
C LEU A 71 1.21 -1.75 -7.51
N LYS A 72 0.39 -2.74 -7.85
CA LYS A 72 0.52 -3.47 -9.13
C LYS A 72 0.01 -2.66 -10.32
N TYR A 73 -0.96 -1.78 -10.07
CA TYR A 73 -1.68 -1.04 -11.11
C TYR A 73 -1.35 0.45 -11.11
N HIS A 74 -0.93 0.99 -9.97
CA HIS A 74 -0.61 2.40 -9.76
C HIS A 74 0.75 2.54 -9.05
N PRO A 75 1.87 2.55 -9.80
CA PRO A 75 3.20 2.68 -9.21
C PRO A 75 3.38 3.96 -8.40
N ASP A 76 2.69 5.05 -8.77
CA ASP A 76 2.68 6.34 -8.08
C ASP A 76 2.21 6.25 -6.62
N ALA A 77 1.51 5.16 -6.25
CA ALA A 77 1.11 4.88 -4.88
C ALA A 77 2.27 4.46 -3.96
N LEU A 78 3.48 4.25 -4.49
CA LEU A 78 4.66 3.88 -3.70
C LEU A 78 4.95 4.90 -2.60
N ASN A 79 4.89 6.21 -2.92
CA ASN A 79 5.11 7.26 -1.93
C ASN A 79 4.11 7.18 -0.77
N HIS A 80 2.85 6.87 -1.08
CA HIS A 80 1.80 6.65 -0.07
C HIS A 80 2.10 5.44 0.81
N ALA A 81 2.54 4.33 0.22
CA ALA A 81 2.93 3.13 0.94
C ALA A 81 4.14 3.38 1.87
N LEU A 82 5.16 4.11 1.39
CA LEU A 82 6.32 4.49 2.19
C LEU A 82 5.90 5.30 3.43
N GLN A 83 5.06 6.32 3.24
CA GLN A 83 4.53 7.13 4.34
C GLN A 83 3.71 6.30 5.34
N TYR A 84 2.88 5.37 4.85
CA TYR A 84 2.12 4.48 5.71
C TYR A 84 3.05 3.65 6.61
N PHE A 85 4.07 3.00 6.06
CA PHE A 85 4.97 2.17 6.85
C PHE A 85 5.95 2.96 7.72
N GLU A 86 5.95 4.30 7.69
CA GLU A 86 6.67 5.08 8.69
C GLU A 86 6.06 4.92 10.09
N HIS A 87 4.74 4.76 10.17
CA HIS A 87 3.98 4.70 11.42
C HIS A 87 3.36 3.34 11.72
N TYR A 88 3.21 2.48 10.71
CA TYR A 88 2.60 1.16 10.84
C TYR A 88 3.64 0.04 10.63
N PRO A 89 3.49 -1.11 11.31
CA PRO A 89 4.46 -2.20 11.23
C PRO A 89 4.33 -2.97 9.90
N ALA A 90 5.18 -3.97 9.68
CA ALA A 90 5.13 -4.77 8.46
C ALA A 90 3.81 -5.58 8.36
N PRO A 91 3.35 -5.98 7.14
CA PRO A 91 2.10 -6.72 6.96
C PRO A 91 1.97 -8.02 7.77
N PHE A 92 3.10 -8.63 8.11
CA PHE A 92 3.20 -9.87 8.87
C PHE A 92 3.37 -9.67 10.37
N GLU A 93 3.51 -8.43 10.82
CA GLU A 93 3.57 -8.10 12.23
C GLU A 93 2.16 -7.85 12.75
N THR A 94 1.80 -8.52 13.83
CA THR A 94 0.60 -8.14 14.56
C THR A 94 0.83 -6.78 15.20
N ILE A 95 -0.05 -5.81 14.92
CA ILE A 95 -0.27 -4.65 15.79
C ILE A 95 -0.81 -5.24 17.09
N SER A 96 0.08 -5.55 18.02
CA SER A 96 -0.30 -6.13 19.30
C SER A 96 -1.03 -5.08 20.10
N ASP A 97 -2.28 -5.38 20.40
CA ASP A 97 -2.90 -5.03 21.66
C ASP A 97 -2.07 -5.76 22.73
N ASP A 98 -1.07 -5.08 23.30
CA ASP A 98 -0.11 -5.61 24.30
C ASP A 98 -0.78 -6.06 25.62
N GLN A 99 -2.11 -6.16 25.66
CA GLN A 99 -2.89 -6.46 26.86
C GLN A 99 -3.63 -7.80 26.84
N ILE A 100 -3.48 -8.65 25.82
CA ILE A 100 -4.13 -9.97 25.82
C ILE A 100 -3.11 -11.04 26.23
N PRO A 101 -3.26 -11.68 27.41
CA PRO A 101 -2.39 -12.77 27.85
C PRO A 101 -2.33 -13.88 26.79
N PRO A 102 -1.15 -14.51 26.60
CA PRO A 102 -0.93 -15.54 25.59
C PRO A 102 -1.89 -16.75 25.73
N GLU A 103 -2.48 -16.94 26.90
CA GLU A 103 -3.40 -18.03 27.24
C GLU A 103 -4.78 -17.92 26.58
N LYS A 104 -5.23 -16.72 26.13
CA LYS A 104 -6.53 -16.57 25.44
C LYS A 104 -6.46 -16.73 23.91
N ARG A 105 -5.27 -16.89 23.31
CA ARG A 105 -5.14 -17.18 21.87
C ARG A 105 -5.48 -18.63 21.51
N GLN A 106 -5.61 -19.51 22.50
CA GLN A 106 -6.00 -20.90 22.33
C GLN A 106 -7.50 -21.05 22.65
N LYS A 107 -8.32 -21.14 21.59
CA LYS A 107 -9.73 -21.62 21.51
C LYS A 107 -10.66 -20.71 20.69
N LEU A 108 -10.18 -20.18 19.57
CA LEU A 108 -11.05 -20.00 18.41
C LEU A 108 -10.62 -21.03 17.38
N THR A 109 -11.44 -22.04 17.20
CA THR A 109 -11.35 -23.09 16.17
C THR A 109 -11.56 -22.43 14.80
N ILE A 110 -10.66 -21.52 14.44
CA ILE A 110 -10.60 -20.93 13.11
C ILE A 110 -10.08 -22.02 12.20
N ASP A 111 -10.90 -22.41 11.22
CA ASP A 111 -10.60 -23.38 10.18
C ASP A 111 -9.16 -23.16 9.65
N GLU A 112 -8.36 -24.22 9.63
CA GLU A 112 -7.00 -24.18 9.09
C GLU A 112 -6.96 -23.65 7.65
N LYS A 113 -8.03 -23.87 6.88
CA LYS A 113 -8.19 -23.31 5.53
C LYS A 113 -8.25 -21.78 5.56
N TYR A 114 -9.02 -21.20 6.48
CA TYR A 114 -9.10 -19.76 6.65
C TYR A 114 -7.75 -19.16 7.07
N ARG A 115 -7.06 -19.79 8.03
CA ARG A 115 -5.70 -19.35 8.44
C ARG A 115 -4.70 -19.42 7.28
N THR A 116 -4.76 -20.49 6.49
CA THR A 116 -3.90 -20.66 5.29
C THR A 116 -4.19 -19.56 4.25
N TYR A 117 -5.46 -19.23 4.04
CA TYR A 117 -5.88 -18.19 3.11
C TYR A 117 -5.39 -16.81 3.55
N GLN A 118 -5.52 -16.48 4.83
CA GLN A 118 -5.03 -15.23 5.40
C GLN A 118 -3.51 -15.12 5.32
N ASP A 119 -2.78 -16.19 5.69
CA ASP A 119 -1.31 -16.24 5.57
C ASP A 119 -0.85 -16.03 4.12
N SER A 120 -1.55 -16.62 3.14
CA SER A 120 -1.21 -16.39 1.72
C SER A 120 -1.36 -14.92 1.34
N LYS A 121 -2.47 -14.27 1.71
CA LYS A 121 -2.71 -12.85 1.41
C LYS A 121 -1.63 -11.96 2.02
N ILE A 122 -1.25 -12.22 3.28
CA ILE A 122 -0.20 -11.45 3.96
C ILE A 122 1.13 -11.58 3.23
N ILE A 123 1.54 -12.79 2.84
CA ILE A 123 2.82 -12.99 2.15
C ILE A 123 2.78 -12.41 0.74
N ASP A 124 1.68 -12.57 0.03
CA ASP A 124 1.51 -11.96 -1.30
C ASP A 124 1.65 -10.44 -1.20
N ALA A 125 0.98 -9.83 -0.21
CA ALA A 125 1.08 -8.40 0.04
C ALA A 125 2.51 -7.97 0.40
N THR A 126 3.14 -8.71 1.31
CA THR A 126 4.53 -8.49 1.73
C THR A 126 5.48 -8.53 0.54
N LEU A 127 5.34 -9.53 -0.34
CA LEU A 127 6.22 -9.70 -1.49
C LEU A 127 6.10 -8.55 -2.49
N VAL A 128 4.86 -8.11 -2.78
CA VAL A 128 4.63 -7.01 -3.72
C VAL A 128 5.16 -5.68 -3.17
N ILE A 129 4.83 -5.35 -1.92
CA ILE A 129 5.30 -4.12 -1.28
C ILE A 129 6.83 -4.13 -1.17
N LEU A 130 7.43 -5.26 -0.76
CA LEU A 130 8.88 -5.41 -0.71
C LEU A 130 9.52 -5.18 -2.08
N LYS A 131 8.96 -5.74 -3.16
CA LYS A 131 9.48 -5.55 -4.52
C LYS A 131 9.40 -4.10 -4.99
N ALA A 132 8.40 -3.34 -4.55
CA ALA A 132 8.22 -1.95 -4.95
C ALA A 132 9.35 -1.03 -4.41
N ALA A 133 9.87 -1.30 -3.20
CA ALA A 133 11.07 -0.63 -2.69
C ALA A 133 11.93 -1.57 -1.83
N PRO A 134 12.73 -2.47 -2.46
CA PRO A 134 13.45 -3.53 -1.76
C PRO A 134 14.38 -3.02 -0.68
N ASN A 135 15.19 -2.01 -1.02
CA ASN A 135 16.16 -1.43 -0.11
C ASN A 135 15.49 -0.71 1.07
N HIS A 136 14.30 -0.14 0.91
CA HIS A 136 13.61 0.52 2.02
C HIS A 136 13.03 -0.53 2.99
N PHE A 137 12.18 -1.43 2.50
CA PHE A 137 11.44 -2.37 3.35
C PHE A 137 12.32 -3.48 3.94
N LYS A 138 13.42 -3.84 3.26
CA LYS A 138 14.44 -4.73 3.83
C LYS A 138 14.99 -4.22 5.15
N HIS A 139 15.26 -2.91 5.26
CA HIS A 139 15.84 -2.31 6.46
C HIS A 139 14.80 -1.80 7.45
N LYS A 140 13.59 -1.41 6.98
CA LYS A 140 12.52 -0.88 7.83
C LYS A 140 11.85 -1.95 8.68
N TRP A 141 11.60 -3.14 8.14
CA TRP A 141 10.78 -4.17 8.79
C TRP A 141 11.58 -5.14 9.64
N ASN A 142 10.95 -5.67 10.70
CA ASN A 142 11.56 -6.69 11.55
C ASN A 142 11.37 -8.10 10.97
N TRP A 143 12.26 -8.49 10.05
CA TRP A 143 12.22 -9.79 9.36
C TRP A 143 12.35 -11.02 10.26
N SER A 144 12.80 -10.88 11.51
CA SER A 144 12.88 -12.03 12.44
C SER A 144 11.50 -12.67 12.67
N LYS A 145 10.43 -11.87 12.70
CA LYS A 145 9.04 -12.35 12.87
C LYS A 145 8.52 -13.08 11.63
N PHE A 146 9.13 -12.85 10.46
CA PHE A 146 8.70 -13.44 9.19
C PHE A 146 9.08 -14.93 9.04
N PHE A 147 10.11 -15.39 9.74
CA PHE A 147 10.61 -16.78 9.63
C PHE A 147 9.57 -17.85 9.97
N VAL A 148 8.51 -17.51 10.73
CA VAL A 148 7.40 -18.43 11.04
C VAL A 148 6.74 -19.01 9.78
N TYR A 149 6.74 -18.26 8.66
CA TYR A 149 6.13 -18.71 7.41
C TYR A 149 6.93 -19.82 6.70
N LEU A 150 8.21 -20.00 7.02
CA LEU A 150 8.99 -21.12 6.48
C LEU A 150 8.51 -22.47 7.00
N ARG A 151 7.84 -22.51 8.16
CA ARG A 151 7.29 -23.74 8.75
C ARG A 151 5.88 -24.09 8.23
N LYS A 152 5.26 -23.23 7.44
CA LYS A 152 3.89 -23.40 6.92
C LYS A 152 3.86 -24.34 5.71
N LYS A 153 2.67 -24.50 5.12
CA LYS A 153 2.40 -25.30 3.91
C LYS A 153 3.32 -24.89 2.75
N ARG A 154 3.58 -25.83 1.84
CA ARG A 154 4.55 -25.67 0.73
C ARG A 154 4.35 -24.39 -0.09
N THR A 155 3.11 -24.04 -0.41
CA THR A 155 2.76 -22.84 -1.20
C THR A 155 3.16 -21.53 -0.50
N ILE A 156 2.89 -21.44 0.81
CA ILE A 156 3.22 -20.31 1.67
C ILE A 156 4.74 -20.23 1.86
N ARG A 157 5.37 -21.37 2.14
CA ARG A 157 6.82 -21.49 2.31
C ARG A 157 7.60 -21.02 1.07
N HIS A 158 7.14 -21.37 -0.13
CA HIS A 158 7.74 -20.92 -1.39
C HIS A 158 7.74 -19.40 -1.50
N LYS A 159 6.59 -18.76 -1.27
CA LYS A 159 6.46 -17.30 -1.34
C LYS A 159 7.26 -16.61 -0.23
N ALA A 160 7.29 -17.17 0.97
CA ALA A 160 8.13 -16.67 2.05
C ALA A 160 9.62 -16.70 1.69
N LEU A 161 10.09 -17.77 1.05
CA LEU A 161 11.47 -17.86 0.60
C LEU A 161 11.79 -16.79 -0.45
N LYS A 162 10.84 -16.41 -1.32
CA LYS A 162 11.02 -15.30 -2.27
C LYS A 162 11.21 -13.95 -1.57
N CYS A 163 10.48 -13.69 -0.49
CA CYS A 163 10.72 -12.47 0.30
C CYS A 163 12.12 -12.51 0.91
N LEU A 164 12.50 -13.64 1.51
CA LEU A 164 13.81 -13.78 2.14
C LEU A 164 14.98 -13.72 1.15
N SER A 165 14.81 -14.18 -0.09
CA SER A 165 15.87 -14.05 -1.09
C SER A 165 16.16 -12.58 -1.43
N ILE A 166 15.13 -11.73 -1.44
CA ILE A 166 15.29 -10.28 -1.63
C ILE A 166 15.96 -9.66 -0.38
N VAL A 167 15.50 -10.03 0.81
CA VAL A 167 16.00 -9.47 2.08
C VAL A 167 17.45 -9.86 2.34
N LEU A 168 17.86 -11.07 1.97
CA LEU A 168 19.19 -11.61 2.24
C LEU A 168 20.15 -11.47 1.04
N ASP A 169 19.77 -10.71 0.00
CA ASP A 169 20.51 -10.55 -1.25
C ASP A 169 20.99 -11.91 -1.83
N MET A 170 20.13 -12.92 -1.75
CA MET A 170 20.50 -14.24 -2.25
C MET A 170 20.58 -14.23 -3.77
N SER A 171 21.67 -14.79 -4.30
CA SER A 171 21.74 -15.12 -5.71
C SER A 171 20.61 -16.08 -6.11
N GLU A 172 20.27 -16.12 -7.38
CA GLU A 172 19.28 -17.09 -7.86
C GLU A 172 19.71 -18.54 -7.61
N ALA A 173 21.01 -18.84 -7.74
CA ALA A 173 21.55 -20.16 -7.49
C ALA A 173 21.35 -20.58 -6.03
N THR A 174 21.63 -19.67 -5.10
CA THR A 174 21.40 -19.86 -3.66
C THR A 174 19.91 -20.04 -3.37
N THR A 175 19.06 -19.18 -3.94
CA THR A 175 17.60 -19.26 -3.78
C THR A 175 17.06 -20.60 -4.26
N ARG A 176 17.51 -21.08 -5.43
CA ARG A 176 17.15 -22.39 -5.99
C ARG A 176 17.64 -23.54 -5.10
N ALA A 177 18.86 -23.47 -4.57
CA ALA A 177 19.40 -24.48 -3.68
C ALA A 177 18.60 -24.58 -2.37
N CYS A 178 18.32 -23.43 -1.74
CA CYS A 178 17.46 -23.36 -0.55
C CYS A 178 16.05 -23.89 -0.83
N LEU A 179 15.48 -23.56 -1.98
CA LEU A 179 14.15 -24.03 -2.36
C LEU A 179 14.09 -25.55 -2.51
N LYS A 180 15.08 -26.16 -3.18
CA LYS A 180 15.21 -27.61 -3.30
C LYS A 180 15.36 -28.29 -1.94
N ALA A 181 16.14 -27.70 -1.04
CA ALA A 181 16.34 -28.23 0.31
C ALA A 181 15.06 -28.15 1.17
N LEU A 182 14.30 -27.05 1.08
CA LEU A 182 13.10 -26.84 1.88
C LEU A 182 11.82 -27.47 1.29
N ILE A 183 11.79 -27.70 -0.03
CA ILE A 183 10.64 -28.22 -0.77
C ILE A 183 11.12 -29.21 -1.87
N PRO A 184 11.25 -30.51 -1.54
CA PRO A 184 11.91 -31.48 -2.41
C PRO A 184 11.18 -31.89 -3.72
N ASP A 185 9.99 -31.35 -4.01
CA ASP A 185 9.14 -31.77 -5.16
C ASP A 185 8.54 -30.54 -5.91
N MET A 186 9.39 -29.78 -6.62
CA MET A 186 9.10 -28.41 -7.07
C MET A 186 9.16 -28.15 -8.59
N SER A 187 8.92 -29.16 -9.42
CA SER A 187 8.91 -28.98 -10.88
C SER A 187 7.86 -27.96 -11.37
N LYS A 188 6.78 -27.71 -10.61
CA LYS A 188 5.68 -26.79 -11.00
C LYS A 188 5.82 -25.33 -10.55
N PHE A 189 6.72 -25.01 -9.62
CA PHE A 189 6.78 -23.68 -8.97
C PHE A 189 7.91 -22.75 -9.45
N ILE A 190 8.87 -23.30 -10.20
CA ILE A 190 10.04 -22.56 -10.71
C ILE A 190 9.63 -21.54 -11.80
N ILE A 191 8.56 -21.82 -12.56
CA ILE A 191 8.11 -21.00 -13.69
C ILE A 191 7.58 -19.62 -13.22
N ASN A 192 6.97 -19.55 -12.04
CA ASN A 192 6.35 -18.33 -11.51
C ASN A 192 7.34 -17.38 -10.80
N LEU A 193 8.65 -17.56 -10.97
CA LEU A 193 9.67 -16.62 -10.47
C LEU A 193 9.83 -15.39 -11.38
N TYR A 194 9.49 -15.49 -12.66
CA TYR A 194 9.96 -14.56 -13.69
C TYR A 194 8.86 -14.03 -14.62
N SER A 195 7.58 -14.17 -14.27
CA SER A 195 6.55 -13.59 -15.13
C SER A 195 6.72 -12.06 -15.14
N PRO A 196 6.94 -11.44 -16.31
CA PRO A 196 6.97 -9.99 -16.41
C PRO A 196 5.59 -9.45 -16.03
N GLU A 197 5.58 -8.44 -15.15
CA GLU A 197 4.34 -7.76 -14.80
C GLU A 197 3.90 -6.95 -16.04
N THR A 198 2.64 -7.14 -16.43
CA THR A 198 2.03 -6.49 -17.59
C THR A 198 1.99 -4.99 -17.37
N SER A 199 2.61 -4.23 -18.26
CA SER A 199 2.47 -2.77 -18.36
C SER A 199 1.01 -2.42 -18.67
N ILE A 200 0.45 -1.50 -17.90
CA ILE A 200 -0.95 -1.08 -18.00
C ILE A 200 -0.98 0.35 -18.54
N ASP A 201 -1.65 0.53 -19.68
CA ASP A 201 -1.97 1.85 -20.22
C ASP A 201 -3.14 2.43 -19.43
N VAL A 202 -2.88 3.47 -18.64
CA VAL A 202 -3.94 4.22 -17.95
C VAL A 202 -4.53 5.23 -18.94
N PRO A 203 -5.84 5.18 -19.25
CA PRO A 203 -6.45 6.12 -20.17
C PRO A 203 -6.41 7.54 -19.60
N PHE A 204 -5.91 8.48 -20.41
CA PHE A 204 -5.95 9.91 -20.10
C PHE A 204 -7.37 10.43 -20.30
N VAL A 205 -7.99 10.91 -19.23
CA VAL A 205 -9.32 11.53 -19.29
C VAL A 205 -9.23 12.98 -18.81
N THR A 206 -9.77 13.90 -19.61
CA THR A 206 -9.85 15.32 -19.31
C THR A 206 -11.10 15.63 -18.47
N PHE A 207 -10.91 16.28 -17.32
CA PHE A 207 -12.00 16.62 -16.39
C PHE A 207 -11.85 18.03 -15.80
N ASP A 208 -12.91 18.49 -15.12
CA ASP A 208 -12.97 19.79 -14.46
C ASP A 208 -12.04 19.83 -13.23
N GLN A 209 -10.95 20.58 -13.36
CA GLN A 209 -9.88 20.70 -12.39
C GLN A 209 -10.29 21.41 -11.08
N SER A 210 -11.37 22.19 -11.11
CA SER A 210 -11.81 23.03 -9.99
C SER A 210 -12.38 22.21 -8.82
N ASP A 211 -13.15 21.17 -9.12
CA ASP A 211 -13.77 20.27 -8.14
C ASP A 211 -12.75 19.40 -7.39
N ILE A 212 -11.67 19.01 -8.07
CA ILE A 212 -10.58 18.20 -7.50
C ILE A 212 -9.79 19.02 -6.49
N ALA A 213 -9.45 20.27 -6.85
CA ALA A 213 -8.72 21.18 -5.97
C ALA A 213 -9.49 21.47 -4.68
N GLU A 214 -10.81 21.61 -4.75
CA GLU A 214 -11.65 21.78 -3.56
C GLU A 214 -11.66 20.53 -2.69
N SER A 215 -11.82 19.35 -3.30
CA SER A 215 -11.83 18.06 -2.60
C SER A 215 -10.48 17.71 -1.96
N ALA A 216 -9.37 18.21 -2.52
CA ALA A 216 -8.03 17.97 -1.96
C ALA A 216 -7.77 18.74 -0.66
N LYS A 217 -8.45 19.88 -0.43
CA LYS A 217 -8.23 20.73 0.75
C LYS A 217 -8.60 20.05 2.07
N THR A 218 -9.43 19.02 2.02
CA THR A 218 -9.83 18.24 3.20
C THR A 218 -8.82 17.14 3.55
N SER A 219 -7.92 16.79 2.63
CA SER A 219 -6.90 15.78 2.87
C SER A 219 -5.66 16.41 3.48
N ASP A 220 -5.23 15.88 4.63
CA ASP A 220 -4.01 16.34 5.30
C ASP A 220 -2.72 15.84 4.66
N SER A 221 -2.81 14.76 3.86
CA SER A 221 -1.68 14.07 3.25
C SER A 221 -1.44 14.46 1.78
N LEU A 222 -2.34 15.24 1.18
CA LEU A 222 -2.29 15.57 -0.25
C LEU A 222 -2.27 17.08 -0.48
N VAL A 223 -1.61 17.50 -1.56
CA VAL A 223 -1.65 18.88 -2.06
C VAL A 223 -1.97 18.87 -3.54
N TYR A 224 -2.83 19.80 -3.95
CA TYR A 224 -3.15 20.02 -5.36
C TYR A 224 -2.24 21.11 -5.93
N VAL A 225 -1.46 20.77 -6.97
CA VAL A 225 -0.54 21.68 -7.65
C VAL A 225 -0.76 21.62 -9.16
N ALA A 226 -1.28 22.71 -9.73
CA ALA A 226 -1.43 22.90 -11.18
C ALA A 226 -2.02 21.70 -11.96
N GLY A 227 -3.07 21.07 -11.42
CA GLY A 227 -3.72 19.92 -12.06
C GLY A 227 -3.24 18.54 -11.58
N VAL A 228 -2.30 18.47 -10.64
CA VAL A 228 -1.70 17.22 -10.15
C VAL A 228 -1.87 17.12 -8.64
N LEU A 229 -2.30 15.96 -8.14
CA LEU A 229 -2.34 15.63 -6.72
C LEU A 229 -1.01 15.01 -6.29
N LEU A 230 -0.36 15.60 -5.30
CA LEU A 230 0.93 15.15 -4.79
C LEU A 230 0.85 14.80 -3.30
N PRO A 231 1.55 13.74 -2.84
CA PRO A 231 1.65 13.42 -1.43
C PRO A 231 2.57 14.40 -0.69
N ILE A 232 2.20 14.79 0.52
CA ILE A 232 2.98 15.67 1.39
C ILE A 232 3.93 14.81 2.23
N LEU A 233 5.25 14.91 2.01
CA LEU A 233 6.23 14.05 2.68
C LEU A 233 6.75 14.60 4.03
N LYS A 234 6.80 15.94 4.18
CA LYS A 234 7.15 16.63 5.44
C LYS A 234 6.41 17.96 5.52
N ARG A 235 5.60 18.15 6.57
CA ARG A 235 4.99 19.46 6.90
C ARG A 235 6.01 20.35 7.63
N ASN A 236 6.95 20.90 6.88
CA ASN A 236 7.80 22.00 7.36
C ASN A 236 7.49 23.25 6.55
N LEU A 237 6.36 23.90 6.81
CA LEU A 237 5.99 25.13 6.13
C LEU A 237 5.61 26.20 7.15
N LYS A 238 6.61 27.01 7.51
CA LYS A 238 6.34 28.43 7.77
C LYS A 238 6.00 29.04 6.42
N SER A 239 4.71 29.09 6.09
CA SER A 239 4.24 29.67 4.84
C SER A 239 4.56 31.17 4.82
N GLN A 240 5.62 31.58 4.13
CA GLN A 240 5.73 32.98 3.71
C GLN A 240 4.70 33.18 2.61
N SER A 241 3.58 33.84 2.94
CA SER A 241 2.54 34.18 1.98
C SER A 241 3.05 35.26 1.02
N GLN A 242 3.76 34.87 -0.02
CA GLN A 242 4.07 35.75 -1.13
C GLN A 242 2.87 35.79 -2.08
N LYS A 243 2.34 36.98 -2.31
CA LYS A 243 1.16 37.21 -3.16
C LYS A 243 1.63 37.23 -4.62
N LEU A 244 1.83 36.05 -5.20
CA LEU A 244 2.21 35.89 -6.60
C LEU A 244 0.97 35.97 -7.49
N ILE A 245 1.10 36.60 -8.66
CA ILE A 245 0.06 36.61 -9.70
C ILE A 245 0.34 35.44 -10.65
N PRO A 246 -0.55 34.46 -10.77
CA PRO A 246 -0.35 33.34 -11.67
C PRO A 246 -0.42 33.81 -13.13
N VAL A 247 0.48 33.29 -13.95
CA VAL A 247 0.50 33.47 -15.41
C VAL A 247 0.58 32.11 -16.08
N LEU A 248 0.05 31.97 -17.30
CA LEU A 248 -0.08 30.68 -17.99
C LEU A 248 1.24 29.90 -18.09
N SER A 249 2.36 30.59 -18.36
CA SER A 249 3.69 29.97 -18.43
C SER A 249 4.14 29.44 -17.06
N MET A 250 3.80 30.12 -15.97
CA MET A 250 4.07 29.67 -14.61
C MET A 250 3.25 28.42 -14.28
N GLU A 251 1.96 28.38 -14.64
CA GLU A 251 1.11 27.21 -14.41
C GLU A 251 1.59 25.97 -15.18
N GLN A 252 1.97 26.14 -16.45
CA GLN A 252 2.55 25.06 -17.25
C GLN A 252 3.84 24.54 -16.64
N ASN A 253 4.75 25.42 -16.23
CA ASN A 253 6.00 25.04 -15.58
C ASN A 253 5.76 24.31 -14.24
N LEU A 254 4.84 24.82 -13.40
CA LEU A 254 4.46 24.16 -12.16
C LEU A 254 3.85 22.78 -12.40
N ARG A 255 3.03 22.63 -13.44
CA ARG A 255 2.47 21.33 -13.83
C ARG A 255 3.56 20.35 -14.28
N SER A 256 4.51 20.79 -15.10
CA SER A 256 5.65 19.96 -15.52
C SER A 256 6.49 19.51 -14.32
N LEU A 257 6.76 20.41 -13.36
CA LEU A 257 7.45 20.07 -12.13
C LEU A 257 6.65 19.09 -11.28
N ALA A 258 5.34 19.30 -11.13
CA ALA A 258 4.48 18.41 -10.38
C ALA A 258 4.43 16.99 -10.99
N LEU A 259 4.33 16.88 -12.31
CA LEU A 259 4.42 15.59 -13.01
C LEU A 259 5.78 14.92 -12.83
N ALA A 260 6.88 15.67 -12.85
CA ALA A 260 8.22 15.13 -12.64
C ALA A 260 8.45 14.63 -11.20
N VAL A 261 7.70 15.16 -10.21
CA VAL A 261 7.72 14.69 -8.82
C VAL A 261 6.78 13.51 -8.59
N ALA A 262 5.72 13.40 -9.39
CA ALA A 262 4.76 12.30 -9.30
C ALA A 262 5.28 11.00 -9.93
N ALA A 263 6.12 11.11 -10.96
CA ALA A 263 6.79 10.00 -11.66
C ALA A 263 7.94 9.40 -10.84
#